data_AF-A0A1S1QU44-F1
#
_entry.id   AF-A0A1S1QU44-F1
#
_cell.length_a   1.000
_cell.length_b   1.000
_cell.length_c   1.000
_cell.angle_alpha   90.00
_cell.angle_beta   90.00
_cell.angle_gamma   90.00
#
_symmetry.space_group_name_H-M   'P 1'
#
loop_
_entity.id
_entity.type
_entity.pdbx_description
1 polymer ?
#
loop_
_entity_poly.entity_id
_entity_poly.type
_entity_poly.pdbx_seq_one_letter_code
_entity_poly.pdbx_strand_id
1 'polypeptide(L)'
;MAEDIDRAPHDSARFILDLRDAATAVGARFDESKVRRSIETFDSEIGSSVVQLKTTSRAGDGLYYRFFHSSEQDPLDTARRHGLLRSCDSPIGMLQREILLRLPGAARAGLDFDTGYGLAKCWTFTGLRPISDLFMLETIPEAVPAHAEFFERHAMPRAFFVASDFQHQTMNVYTVVEPGTATADWLRRLVGETGGATEDVPDQARMLAALSAAACLGMTFSWNSPGMHRWSLYGLNVPYLDPQAGRSLPALPERLRIFLKQSPTLSTDPQVNVAWSFGAAAPYTKLEKSYARALPAARARGSILYLPS
;
A
#
# COMPACT_ATOMS: atom_id res chain seq x y z
N MET A 1 24.82 -8.22 -13.27
CA MET A 1 25.62 -7.93 -12.05
C MET A 1 24.63 -7.45 -11.00
N ALA A 2 24.44 -8.21 -9.92
CA ALA A 2 23.59 -7.79 -8.82
C ALA A 2 24.34 -6.69 -8.06
N GLU A 3 23.93 -5.44 -8.25
CA GLU A 3 24.37 -4.37 -7.36
C GLU A 3 23.92 -4.70 -5.94
N ASP A 4 24.79 -4.47 -4.98
CA ASP A 4 24.60 -4.77 -3.56
C ASP A 4 23.53 -3.84 -2.97
N ILE A 5 22.26 -4.23 -3.12
CA ILE A 5 21.10 -3.39 -2.79
C ILE A 5 20.87 -3.29 -1.28
N ASP A 6 21.39 -4.26 -0.51
CA ASP A 6 21.24 -4.36 0.94
C ASP A 6 22.60 -4.45 1.64
N ARG A 7 22.68 -3.87 2.84
CA ARG A 7 23.89 -3.85 3.70
C ARG A 7 24.15 -5.18 4.38
N ALA A 8 23.15 -6.06 4.42
CA ALA A 8 23.20 -7.37 5.04
C ALA A 8 22.14 -8.28 4.42
N PRO A 9 22.36 -9.61 4.38
CA PRO A 9 21.33 -10.56 3.99
C PRO A 9 20.15 -10.55 4.98
N HIS A 10 19.00 -11.04 4.52
CA HIS A 10 17.85 -11.29 5.38
C HIS A 10 18.21 -12.31 6.47
N ASP A 11 17.80 -12.00 7.70
CA ASP A 11 17.86 -12.87 8.87
C ASP A 11 16.54 -12.75 9.62
N SER A 12 15.84 -13.87 9.76
CA SER A 12 14.49 -13.87 10.35
C SER A 12 14.48 -13.48 11.82
N ALA A 13 15.48 -13.87 12.61
CA ALA A 13 15.53 -13.53 14.03
C ALA A 13 15.74 -12.01 14.20
N ARG A 14 16.64 -11.42 13.42
CA ARG A 14 16.84 -9.98 13.33
C ARG A 14 15.58 -9.27 12.86
N PHE A 15 14.92 -9.76 11.81
CA PHE A 15 13.72 -9.11 11.28
C PHE A 15 12.59 -9.07 12.32
N ILE A 16 12.41 -10.14 13.11
CA ILE A 16 11.45 -10.17 14.22
C ILE A 16 11.77 -9.11 15.29
N LEU A 17 13.06 -8.96 15.65
CA LEU A 17 13.50 -7.93 16.62
C LEU A 17 13.27 -6.52 16.07
N ASP A 18 13.66 -6.29 14.82
CA ASP A 18 13.48 -5.03 14.11
C ASP A 18 11.99 -4.62 14.04
N LEU A 19 11.09 -5.57 13.79
CA LEU A 19 9.64 -5.33 13.83
C LEU A 19 9.12 -5.01 15.24
N ARG A 20 9.64 -5.68 16.27
CA ARG A 20 9.25 -5.42 17.67
C ARG A 20 9.65 -4.03 18.10
N ASP A 21 10.88 -3.63 17.80
CA ASP A 21 11.42 -2.32 18.18
C ASP A 21 10.68 -1.21 17.45
N ALA A 22 10.47 -1.37 16.14
CA ALA A 22 9.67 -0.44 15.34
C ALA A 22 8.22 -0.34 15.86
N ALA A 23 7.57 -1.47 16.19
CA ALA A 23 6.20 -1.48 16.70
C ALA A 23 6.12 -0.76 18.05
N THR A 24 7.06 -1.05 18.95
CA THR A 24 7.18 -0.40 20.26
C THR A 24 7.37 1.10 20.12
N ALA A 25 8.26 1.54 19.23
CA ALA A 25 8.54 2.96 19.00
C ALA A 25 7.30 3.76 18.59
N VAL A 26 6.41 3.17 17.79
CA VAL A 26 5.18 3.84 17.32
C VAL A 26 3.94 3.51 18.15
N GLY A 27 4.10 2.77 19.26
CA GLY A 27 3.01 2.33 20.12
C GLY A 27 2.01 1.39 19.44
N ALA A 28 2.46 0.59 18.48
CA ALA A 28 1.66 -0.45 17.84
C ALA A 28 1.69 -1.75 18.65
N ARG A 29 0.62 -2.55 18.55
CA ARG A 29 0.58 -3.89 19.14
C ARG A 29 1.55 -4.82 18.42
N PHE A 30 2.28 -5.65 19.18
CA PHE A 30 3.14 -6.70 18.66
C PHE A 30 2.74 -8.06 19.25
N ASP A 31 2.37 -9.01 18.40
CA ASP A 31 2.04 -10.39 18.76
C ASP A 31 3.15 -11.32 18.22
N GLU A 32 4.09 -11.65 19.09
CA GLU A 32 5.28 -12.42 18.72
C GLU A 32 4.94 -13.77 18.08
N SER A 33 3.91 -14.47 18.59
CA SER A 33 3.54 -15.77 18.06
C SER A 33 3.04 -15.68 16.63
N LYS A 34 2.21 -14.67 16.33
CA LYS A 34 1.71 -14.45 14.97
C LYS A 34 2.82 -14.02 14.03
N VAL A 35 3.63 -13.05 14.44
CA VAL A 35 4.74 -12.53 13.63
C VAL A 35 5.72 -13.65 13.28
N ARG A 36 6.16 -14.43 14.28
CA ARG A 36 7.04 -15.60 14.06
C ARG A 36 6.43 -16.58 13.06
N ARG A 37 5.18 -16.98 13.26
CA ARG A 37 4.51 -17.93 12.36
C ARG A 37 4.48 -17.43 10.92
N SER A 38 4.13 -16.17 10.69
CA SER A 38 4.09 -15.61 9.34
C SER A 38 5.48 -15.47 8.71
N ILE A 39 6.50 -15.12 9.49
CA ILE A 39 7.88 -15.04 9.00
C ILE A 39 8.40 -16.44 8.67
N GLU A 40 8.22 -17.43 9.54
CA GLU A 40 8.59 -18.82 9.29
C GLU A 40 7.88 -19.41 8.05
N THR A 41 6.61 -19.03 7.85
CA THR A 41 5.82 -19.51 6.69
C THR A 41 6.33 -18.93 5.36
N PHE A 42 6.85 -17.70 5.36
CA PHE A 42 7.25 -16.96 4.16
C PHE A 42 8.73 -16.57 4.17
N ASP A 43 9.58 -17.30 4.90
CA ASP A 43 10.98 -16.90 5.14
C ASP A 43 11.78 -16.80 3.83
N SER A 44 11.57 -17.77 2.94
CA SER A 44 12.20 -17.80 1.62
C SER A 44 11.73 -16.63 0.74
N GLU A 45 10.43 -16.35 0.71
CA GLU A 45 9.88 -15.21 -0.01
C GLU A 45 10.43 -13.90 0.56
N ILE A 46 10.33 -13.67 1.87
CA ILE A 46 10.83 -12.46 2.53
C ILE A 46 12.32 -12.27 2.23
N GLY A 47 13.12 -13.34 2.29
CA GLY A 47 14.55 -13.27 2.02
C GLY A 47 14.92 -12.95 0.57
N SER A 48 14.02 -13.18 -0.38
CA SER A 48 14.24 -12.97 -1.83
C SER A 48 13.50 -11.77 -2.42
N SER A 49 12.54 -11.21 -1.68
CA SER A 49 11.61 -10.16 -2.13
C SER A 49 11.96 -8.76 -1.62
N VAL A 50 11.41 -7.75 -2.29
CA VAL A 50 11.31 -6.40 -1.72
C VAL A 50 10.44 -6.47 -0.46
N VAL A 51 10.94 -5.90 0.63
CA VAL A 51 10.24 -5.80 1.91
C VAL A 51 10.05 -4.33 2.29
N GLN A 52 8.85 -3.96 2.72
CA GLN A 52 8.52 -2.61 3.20
C GLN A 52 7.86 -2.66 4.56
N LEU A 53 8.19 -1.72 5.43
CA LEU A 53 7.46 -1.44 6.66
C LEU A 53 6.49 -0.29 6.40
N LYS A 54 5.33 -0.29 7.05
CA LYS A 54 4.37 0.81 6.94
C LYS A 54 3.58 1.00 8.22
N THR A 55 3.15 2.24 8.43
CA THR A 55 2.19 2.58 9.47
C THR A 55 1.42 3.85 9.10
N THR A 56 0.55 4.33 9.99
CA THR A 56 -0.24 5.55 9.79
C THR A 56 0.03 6.60 10.86
N SER A 57 -0.50 7.80 10.69
CA SER A 57 -0.44 8.85 11.72
C SER A 57 -1.44 8.66 12.86
N ARG A 58 -2.38 7.70 12.76
CA ARG A 58 -3.41 7.47 13.78
C ARG A 58 -2.79 6.80 15.00
N ALA A 59 -3.21 7.23 16.19
CA ALA A 59 -2.79 6.61 17.44
C ALA A 59 -3.32 5.18 17.54
N GLY A 60 -2.47 4.23 17.92
CA GLY A 60 -2.84 2.82 18.09
C GLY A 60 -2.96 2.00 16.81
N ASP A 61 -2.84 2.61 15.61
CA ASP A 61 -2.81 1.87 14.34
C ASP A 61 -1.60 0.92 14.30
N GLY A 62 -1.74 -0.20 13.57
CA GLY A 62 -0.71 -1.22 13.48
C GLY A 62 0.59 -0.77 12.83
N LEU A 63 1.67 -1.48 13.16
CA LEU A 63 2.85 -1.56 12.30
C LEU A 63 2.65 -2.75 11.38
N TYR A 64 2.83 -2.53 10.07
CA TYR A 64 2.72 -3.59 9.08
C TYR A 64 4.06 -3.80 8.37
N TYR A 65 4.25 -5.01 7.88
CA TYR A 65 5.29 -5.33 6.90
C TYR A 65 4.67 -6.00 5.68
N ARG A 66 5.27 -5.71 4.53
CA ARG A 66 4.88 -6.23 3.22
C ARG A 66 6.09 -6.90 2.60
N PHE A 67 5.88 -8.03 1.94
CA PHE A 67 6.81 -8.52 0.93
C PHE A 67 6.11 -8.58 -0.44
N PHE A 68 6.86 -8.28 -1.49
CA PHE A 68 6.36 -8.41 -2.86
C PHE A 68 6.65 -9.81 -3.40
N HIS A 69 5.60 -10.54 -3.70
CA HIS A 69 5.66 -11.95 -4.05
C HIS A 69 6.22 -12.15 -5.47
N SER A 70 7.16 -13.08 -5.61
CA SER A 70 7.82 -13.41 -6.89
C SER A 70 7.81 -14.91 -7.21
N SER A 71 7.15 -15.71 -6.38
CA SER A 71 7.05 -17.17 -6.55
C SER A 71 5.83 -17.53 -7.40
N GLU A 72 5.81 -18.74 -7.94
CA GLU A 72 4.65 -19.30 -8.65
C GLU A 72 3.57 -19.77 -7.66
N GLN A 73 3.94 -20.06 -6.41
CA GLN A 73 3.03 -20.60 -5.40
C GLN A 73 2.01 -19.56 -4.95
N ASP A 74 0.75 -19.94 -4.79
CA ASP A 74 -0.28 -19.02 -4.31
C ASP A 74 -0.05 -18.66 -2.82
N PRO A 75 0.30 -17.40 -2.50
CA PRO A 75 0.60 -17.00 -1.13
C PRO A 75 -0.64 -17.03 -0.24
N LEU A 76 -1.86 -16.91 -0.79
CA LEU A 76 -3.09 -17.07 -0.02
C LEU A 76 -3.37 -18.52 0.31
N ASP A 77 -3.09 -19.44 -0.62
CA ASP A 77 -3.20 -20.87 -0.32
C ASP A 77 -2.16 -21.30 0.71
N THR A 78 -0.92 -20.83 0.60
CA THR A 78 0.12 -21.04 1.61
C THR A 78 -0.32 -20.47 2.97
N ALA A 79 -0.81 -19.23 3.03
CA ALA A 79 -1.32 -18.65 4.27
C ALA A 79 -2.44 -19.49 4.91
N ARG A 80 -3.36 -20.01 4.10
CA ARG A 80 -4.43 -20.91 4.56
C ARG A 80 -3.89 -22.23 5.10
N ARG A 81 -3.00 -22.91 4.36
CA ARG A 81 -2.40 -24.19 4.77
C ARG A 81 -1.64 -24.10 6.09
N HIS A 82 -1.03 -22.95 6.37
CA HIS A 82 -0.30 -22.68 7.61
C HIS A 82 -1.14 -21.99 8.71
N GLY A 83 -2.46 -21.89 8.52
CA GLY A 83 -3.37 -21.35 9.53
C GLY A 83 -3.23 -19.85 9.80
N LEU A 84 -2.65 -19.09 8.87
CA LEU A 84 -2.58 -17.63 8.89
C LEU A 84 -3.86 -16.99 8.37
N LEU A 85 -4.64 -17.74 7.59
CA LEU A 85 -5.95 -17.34 7.08
C LEU A 85 -6.97 -18.47 7.32
N ARG A 86 -8.13 -18.14 7.87
CA ARG A 86 -9.17 -19.13 8.19
C ARG A 86 -9.84 -19.71 6.96
N SER A 87 -10.17 -18.87 5.97
CA SER A 87 -10.84 -19.29 4.74
C SER A 87 -10.50 -18.34 3.59
N CYS A 88 -10.41 -18.91 2.39
CA CYS A 88 -10.29 -18.20 1.12
C CYS A 88 -11.63 -18.09 0.37
N ASP A 89 -12.72 -18.60 0.94
CA ASP A 89 -14.04 -18.68 0.31
C ASP A 89 -14.87 -17.41 0.58
N SER A 90 -14.28 -16.41 1.22
CA SER A 90 -14.85 -15.07 1.33
C SER A 90 -14.80 -14.34 -0.02
N PRO A 91 -15.67 -13.34 -0.26
CA PRO A 91 -15.61 -12.49 -1.46
C PRO A 91 -14.21 -11.92 -1.72
N ILE A 92 -13.45 -11.67 -0.64
CA ILE A 92 -12.06 -11.22 -0.70
C ILE A 92 -11.16 -12.23 -1.41
N GLY A 93 -11.17 -13.50 -0.96
CA GLY A 93 -10.32 -14.54 -1.54
C GLY A 93 -10.77 -14.92 -2.95
N MET A 94 -12.09 -14.93 -3.19
CA MET A 94 -12.66 -15.17 -4.51
C MET A 94 -12.28 -14.07 -5.52
N LEU A 95 -12.29 -12.79 -5.13
CA LEU A 95 -11.85 -11.69 -5.99
C LEU A 95 -10.40 -11.81 -6.44
N GLN A 96 -9.51 -12.19 -5.53
CA GLN A 96 -8.10 -12.36 -5.87
C GLN A 96 -7.91 -13.47 -6.92
N ARG A 97 -8.65 -14.57 -6.81
CA ARG A 97 -8.65 -15.66 -7.81
C ARG A 97 -9.30 -15.23 -9.13
N GLU A 98 -10.44 -14.54 -9.06
CA GLU A 98 -11.18 -14.10 -10.23
C GLU A 98 -10.34 -13.14 -11.08
N ILE A 99 -9.63 -12.20 -10.45
CA ILE A 99 -8.71 -11.29 -11.14
C ILE A 99 -7.64 -12.06 -11.92
N LEU A 100 -6.95 -13.00 -11.27
CA LEU A 100 -5.90 -13.78 -11.92
C LEU A 100 -6.44 -14.65 -13.07
N LEU A 101 -7.67 -15.13 -12.96
CA LEU A 101 -8.31 -15.96 -13.98
C LEU A 101 -8.84 -15.14 -15.17
N ARG A 102 -9.48 -14.00 -14.91
CA ARG A 102 -10.22 -13.24 -15.91
C ARG A 102 -9.43 -12.11 -16.56
N LEU A 103 -8.37 -11.62 -15.89
CA LEU A 103 -7.64 -10.44 -16.33
C LEU A 103 -6.25 -10.83 -16.87
N PRO A 104 -6.04 -10.85 -18.20
CA PRO A 104 -4.75 -11.24 -18.79
C PRO A 104 -3.60 -10.35 -18.32
N GLY A 105 -2.49 -10.94 -17.89
CA GLY A 105 -1.33 -10.20 -17.36
C GLY A 105 -1.51 -9.73 -15.91
N ALA A 106 -2.60 -10.11 -15.23
CA ALA A 106 -2.68 -9.95 -13.78
C ALA A 106 -1.68 -10.90 -13.10
N ALA A 107 -1.08 -10.43 -12.01
CA ALA A 107 -0.07 -11.18 -11.26
C ALA A 107 -0.23 -10.94 -9.77
N ARG A 108 0.11 -11.95 -8.98
CA ARG A 108 0.16 -11.83 -7.52
C ARG A 108 1.22 -10.81 -7.15
N ALA A 109 0.89 -9.87 -6.28
CA ALA A 109 1.82 -8.80 -5.93
C ALA A 109 2.48 -9.00 -4.58
N GLY A 110 1.76 -9.51 -3.58
CA GLY A 110 2.30 -9.62 -2.22
C GLY A 110 1.25 -9.69 -1.14
N LEU A 111 1.71 -9.83 0.10
CA LEU A 111 0.88 -9.84 1.29
C LEU A 111 1.32 -8.73 2.26
N ASP A 112 0.35 -8.10 2.93
CA ASP A 112 0.57 -7.24 4.10
C ASP A 112 0.27 -8.05 5.37
N PHE A 113 1.15 -7.93 6.36
CA PHE A 113 0.95 -8.45 7.71
C PHE A 113 0.97 -7.30 8.71
N ASP A 114 0.00 -7.28 9.60
CA ASP A 114 -0.02 -6.45 10.80
C ASP A 114 0.69 -7.18 11.94
N THR A 115 1.59 -6.50 12.64
CA THR A 115 2.40 -7.09 13.72
C THR A 115 1.59 -7.52 14.94
N GLY A 116 0.36 -7.03 15.15
CA GLY A 116 -0.54 -7.45 16.22
C GLY A 116 -1.66 -8.39 15.77
N TYR A 117 -2.12 -8.26 14.52
CA TYR A 117 -3.27 -9.02 14.01
C TYR A 117 -2.87 -10.25 13.17
N GLY A 118 -1.77 -10.18 12.41
CA GLY A 118 -1.38 -11.18 11.41
C GLY A 118 -1.74 -10.72 9.99
N LEU A 119 -2.11 -11.64 9.10
CA LEU A 119 -2.43 -11.33 7.70
C LEU A 119 -3.48 -10.21 7.61
N ALA A 120 -3.11 -9.11 6.95
CA ALA A 120 -3.94 -7.93 6.80
C ALA A 120 -4.51 -7.83 5.39
N LYS A 121 -3.65 -7.87 4.36
CA LYS A 121 -4.07 -7.67 2.96
C LYS A 121 -3.40 -8.62 1.99
N CYS A 122 -4.08 -8.89 0.89
CA CYS A 122 -3.49 -9.47 -0.32
C CYS A 122 -3.50 -8.43 -1.43
N TRP A 123 -2.38 -8.33 -2.13
CA TRP A 123 -2.16 -7.41 -3.22
C TRP A 123 -2.05 -8.19 -4.54
N THR A 124 -2.71 -7.68 -5.57
CA THR A 124 -2.64 -8.23 -6.93
C THR A 124 -2.44 -7.10 -7.92
N PHE A 125 -1.45 -7.26 -8.78
CA PHE A 125 -1.31 -6.46 -9.98
C PHE A 125 -2.43 -6.85 -10.92
N THR A 126 -3.22 -5.88 -11.32
CA THR A 126 -4.19 -6.12 -12.39
C THR A 126 -3.50 -6.06 -13.75
N GLY A 127 -2.28 -5.54 -13.85
CA GLY A 127 -1.79 -4.96 -15.10
C GLY A 127 -2.48 -3.60 -15.34
N LEU A 128 -1.82 -2.69 -16.07
CA LEU A 128 -2.41 -1.39 -16.38
C LEU A 128 -3.56 -1.58 -17.38
N ARG A 129 -4.79 -1.37 -16.94
CA ARG A 129 -5.98 -1.63 -17.75
C ARG A 129 -7.11 -0.64 -17.48
N PRO A 130 -8.10 -0.51 -18.37
CA PRO A 130 -9.29 0.28 -18.13
C PRO A 130 -9.95 -0.09 -16.80
N ILE A 131 -10.37 0.91 -16.02
CA ILE A 131 -11.08 0.68 -14.75
C ILE A 131 -12.38 -0.13 -14.96
N SER A 132 -13.00 0.03 -16.14
CA SER A 132 -14.21 -0.70 -16.55
C SER A 132 -14.03 -2.21 -16.60
N ASP A 133 -12.81 -2.71 -16.81
CA ASP A 133 -12.55 -4.15 -16.78
C ASP A 133 -12.85 -4.73 -15.38
N LEU A 134 -12.65 -3.94 -14.33
CA LEU A 134 -12.94 -4.36 -12.96
C LEU A 134 -14.45 -4.44 -12.70
N PHE A 135 -15.27 -3.66 -13.41
CA PHE A 135 -16.74 -3.65 -13.25
C PHE A 135 -17.38 -4.96 -13.69
N MET A 136 -16.67 -5.75 -14.50
CA MET A 136 -17.13 -7.03 -15.03
C MET A 136 -16.83 -8.21 -14.10
N LEU A 137 -16.13 -7.97 -12.98
CA LEU A 137 -15.82 -9.00 -11.99
C LEU A 137 -17.03 -9.24 -11.09
N GLU A 138 -17.46 -10.48 -10.97
CA GLU A 138 -18.65 -10.86 -10.19
C GLU A 138 -18.44 -10.66 -8.69
N THR A 139 -17.20 -10.81 -8.23
CA THR A 139 -16.87 -10.75 -6.79
C THR A 139 -16.39 -9.38 -6.33
N ILE A 140 -16.37 -8.37 -7.20
CA ILE A 140 -16.01 -7.01 -6.82
C ILE A 140 -17.11 -6.39 -5.93
N PRO A 141 -16.78 -5.53 -4.95
CA PRO A 141 -17.80 -4.75 -4.26
C PRO A 141 -18.66 -3.97 -5.25
N GLU A 142 -19.98 -4.07 -5.11
CA GLU A 142 -20.96 -3.38 -5.97
C GLU A 142 -20.73 -1.86 -6.00
N ALA A 143 -20.17 -1.31 -4.93
CA ALA A 143 -19.78 0.08 -4.86
C ALA A 143 -18.78 0.49 -5.97
N VAL A 144 -17.92 -0.41 -6.45
CA VAL A 144 -16.93 -0.07 -7.49
C VAL A 144 -17.60 0.31 -8.81
N PRO A 145 -18.41 -0.55 -9.47
CA PRO A 145 -19.12 -0.16 -10.68
C PRO A 145 -20.12 0.99 -10.44
N ALA A 146 -20.73 1.08 -9.26
CA ALA A 146 -21.62 2.19 -8.90
C ALA A 146 -20.91 3.57 -8.90
N HIS A 147 -19.58 3.61 -8.83
CA HIS A 147 -18.77 4.83 -8.91
C HIS A 147 -18.16 5.06 -10.30
N ALA A 148 -18.67 4.44 -11.36
CA ALA A 148 -18.16 4.60 -12.73
C ALA A 148 -18.02 6.08 -13.16
N GLU A 149 -19.06 6.90 -12.95
CA GLU A 149 -19.03 8.33 -13.30
C GLU A 149 -17.99 9.11 -12.49
N PHE A 150 -17.72 8.71 -11.24
CA PHE A 150 -16.71 9.34 -10.41
C PHE A 150 -15.30 9.12 -10.99
N PHE A 151 -14.99 7.90 -11.45
CA PHE A 151 -13.71 7.62 -12.10
C PHE A 151 -13.53 8.43 -13.38
N GLU A 152 -14.58 8.57 -14.18
CA GLU A 152 -14.57 9.36 -15.41
C GLU A 152 -14.36 10.85 -15.12
N ARG A 153 -15.17 11.45 -14.24
CA ARG A 153 -15.10 12.87 -13.88
C ARG A 153 -13.74 13.29 -13.32
N HIS A 154 -13.05 12.39 -12.60
CA HIS A 154 -11.74 12.66 -12.03
C HIS A 154 -10.56 12.18 -12.88
N ALA A 155 -10.82 11.80 -14.14
CA ALA A 155 -9.80 11.34 -15.08
C ALA A 155 -8.94 10.20 -14.52
N MET A 156 -9.60 9.18 -13.96
CA MET A 156 -8.97 7.96 -13.44
C MET A 156 -9.29 6.74 -14.32
N PRO A 157 -8.88 6.73 -15.60
CA PRO A 157 -9.37 5.75 -16.56
C PRO A 157 -8.78 4.36 -16.35
N ARG A 158 -7.67 4.23 -15.61
CA ARG A 158 -6.88 3.00 -15.55
C ARG A 158 -6.53 2.58 -14.13
N ALA A 159 -6.71 1.30 -13.85
CA ALA A 159 -6.27 0.64 -12.62
C ALA A 159 -5.02 -0.22 -12.89
N PHE A 160 -4.16 -0.37 -11.87
CA PHE A 160 -2.94 -1.18 -11.96
C PHE A 160 -2.71 -2.10 -10.75
N PHE A 161 -3.39 -1.86 -9.63
CA PHE A 161 -3.46 -2.78 -8.50
C PHE A 161 -4.84 -2.84 -7.88
N VAL A 162 -5.09 -3.96 -7.22
CA VAL A 162 -6.04 -4.04 -6.12
C VAL A 162 -5.36 -4.55 -4.85
N ALA A 163 -5.87 -4.15 -3.69
CA ALA A 163 -5.49 -4.75 -2.42
C ALA A 163 -6.72 -5.07 -1.58
N SER A 164 -6.99 -6.35 -1.34
CA SER A 164 -8.12 -6.76 -0.50
C SER A 164 -7.70 -6.90 0.96
N ASP A 165 -8.50 -6.32 1.85
CA ASP A 165 -8.29 -6.20 3.28
C ASP A 165 -9.15 -7.20 4.05
N PHE A 166 -8.51 -8.24 4.58
CA PHE A 166 -9.16 -9.33 5.33
C PHE A 166 -9.67 -8.90 6.71
N GLN A 167 -9.17 -7.79 7.25
CA GLN A 167 -9.54 -7.32 8.58
C GLN A 167 -10.84 -6.51 8.53
N HIS A 168 -11.01 -5.72 7.47
CA HIS A 168 -12.11 -4.76 7.38
C HIS A 168 -13.15 -5.12 6.33
N GLN A 169 -12.95 -6.21 5.57
CA GLN A 169 -13.80 -6.56 4.42
C GLN A 169 -13.95 -5.37 3.46
N THR A 170 -12.80 -4.82 3.08
CA THR A 170 -12.70 -3.73 2.10
C THR A 170 -11.67 -4.07 1.05
N MET A 171 -11.75 -3.45 -0.12
CA MET A 171 -10.68 -3.47 -1.11
C MET A 171 -10.22 -2.06 -1.40
N ASN A 172 -8.94 -1.93 -1.72
CA ASN A 172 -8.40 -0.75 -2.35
C ASN A 172 -8.28 -1.00 -3.86
N VAL A 173 -8.74 -0.05 -4.67
CA VAL A 173 -8.45 0.05 -6.11
C VAL A 173 -7.42 1.15 -6.32
N TYR A 174 -6.33 0.85 -7.03
CA TYR A 174 -5.27 1.82 -7.31
C TYR A 174 -5.29 2.25 -8.76
N THR A 175 -5.43 3.56 -8.98
CA THR A 175 -5.42 4.18 -10.30
C THR A 175 -4.20 5.09 -10.48
N VAL A 176 -3.78 5.25 -11.72
CA VAL A 176 -2.74 6.22 -12.09
C VAL A 176 -3.37 7.61 -12.14
N VAL A 177 -2.67 8.61 -11.60
CA VAL A 177 -3.02 10.01 -11.80
C VAL A 177 -2.16 10.54 -12.93
N GLU A 178 -2.80 10.93 -14.03
CA GLU A 178 -2.07 11.46 -15.18
C GLU A 178 -1.29 12.74 -14.80
N PRO A 179 -0.09 12.95 -15.37
CA PRO A 179 0.67 14.17 -15.15
C PRO A 179 -0.16 15.42 -15.46
N GLY A 180 -0.16 16.38 -14.53
CA GLY A 180 -0.93 17.63 -14.66
C GLY A 180 -2.38 17.54 -14.14
N THR A 181 -2.92 16.36 -13.86
CA THR A 181 -4.27 16.23 -13.28
C THR A 181 -4.34 16.68 -11.82
N ALA A 182 -3.31 16.34 -11.03
CA ALA A 182 -3.25 16.65 -9.59
C ALA A 182 -3.01 18.15 -9.34
N THR A 183 -4.07 18.94 -9.47
CA THR A 183 -4.08 20.39 -9.20
C THR A 183 -4.77 20.69 -7.88
N ALA A 184 -4.62 21.94 -7.40
CA ALA A 184 -5.29 22.37 -6.19
C ALA A 184 -6.82 22.29 -6.30
N ASP A 185 -7.38 22.66 -7.45
CA ASP A 185 -8.82 22.63 -7.70
C ASP A 185 -9.35 21.21 -7.81
N TRP A 186 -8.61 20.33 -8.51
CA TRP A 186 -8.97 18.91 -8.59
C TRP A 186 -9.04 18.27 -7.21
N LEU A 187 -8.04 18.56 -6.37
CA LEU A 187 -7.98 18.04 -5.00
C LEU A 187 -9.13 18.56 -4.13
N ARG A 188 -9.45 19.86 -4.22
CA ARG A 188 -10.59 20.44 -3.49
C ARG A 188 -11.92 19.79 -3.90
N ARG A 189 -12.14 19.56 -5.19
CA ARG A 189 -13.33 18.84 -5.69
C ARG A 189 -13.39 17.42 -5.16
N LEU A 190 -12.27 16.68 -5.24
CA LEU A 190 -12.19 15.30 -4.77
C LEU A 190 -12.49 15.17 -3.28
N VAL A 191 -11.94 16.05 -2.44
CA VAL A 191 -12.22 16.10 -1.00
C VAL A 191 -13.70 16.41 -0.73
N GLY A 192 -14.25 17.42 -1.41
CA GLY A 192 -15.66 17.81 -1.23
C GLY A 192 -16.66 16.73 -1.63
N GLU A 193 -16.44 16.05 -2.77
CA GLU A 193 -17.32 14.95 -3.23
C GLU A 193 -17.26 13.71 -2.32
N THR A 194 -16.21 13.58 -1.51
CA THR A 194 -15.98 12.40 -0.65
C THR A 194 -16.24 12.66 0.83
N GLY A 195 -16.90 13.79 1.13
CA GLY A 195 -17.38 14.15 2.46
C GLY A 195 -16.33 14.74 3.40
N GLY A 196 -15.16 15.14 2.88
CA GLY A 196 -14.17 15.90 3.65
C GLY A 196 -14.33 17.42 3.47
N ALA A 197 -13.68 18.19 4.34
CA ALA A 197 -13.55 19.64 4.18
C ALA A 197 -12.20 19.97 3.52
N THR A 198 -12.15 21.01 2.69
CA THR A 198 -10.87 21.44 2.06
C THR A 198 -9.82 21.88 3.08
N GLU A 199 -10.28 22.30 4.27
CA GLU A 199 -9.43 22.64 5.42
C GLU A 199 -8.70 21.40 5.98
N ASP A 200 -9.20 20.20 5.67
CA ASP A 200 -8.61 18.91 6.06
C ASP A 200 -7.39 18.52 5.23
N VAL A 201 -6.97 19.36 4.26
CA VAL A 201 -5.79 19.15 3.42
C VAL A 201 -4.63 20.02 3.89
N PRO A 202 -3.91 19.63 4.97
CA PRO A 202 -2.79 20.43 5.46
C PRO A 202 -1.67 20.49 4.42
N ASP A 203 -1.12 21.69 4.25
CA ASP A 203 0.06 21.95 3.40
C ASP A 203 -0.10 21.46 1.96
N GLN A 204 -1.29 21.70 1.40
CA GLN A 204 -1.70 21.28 0.05
C GLN A 204 -0.66 21.56 -1.03
N ALA A 205 -0.03 22.74 -1.00
CA ALA A 205 0.97 23.12 -2.00
C ALA A 205 2.21 22.21 -1.94
N ARG A 206 2.74 21.93 -0.75
CA ARG A 206 3.87 21.01 -0.60
C ARG A 206 3.47 19.57 -0.87
N MET A 207 2.24 19.17 -0.53
CA MET A 207 1.72 17.84 -0.84
C MET A 207 1.72 17.60 -2.35
N LEU A 208 1.17 18.53 -3.12
CA LEU A 208 1.14 18.45 -4.58
C LEU A 208 2.56 18.52 -5.17
N ALA A 209 3.45 19.35 -4.62
CA ALA A 209 4.85 19.42 -5.06
C ALA A 209 5.66 18.15 -4.72
N ALA A 210 5.26 17.40 -3.70
CA ALA A 210 5.88 16.13 -3.32
C ALA A 210 5.41 14.95 -4.18
N LEU A 211 4.40 15.13 -5.03
CA LEU A 211 4.00 14.10 -5.98
C LEU A 211 5.08 13.92 -7.04
N SER A 212 5.51 12.68 -7.23
CA SER A 212 6.33 12.33 -8.39
C SER A 212 5.50 12.43 -9.67
N ALA A 213 6.14 12.35 -10.84
CA ALA A 213 5.46 12.26 -12.13
C ALA A 213 4.49 11.07 -12.24
N ALA A 214 4.55 10.11 -11.30
CA ALA A 214 3.74 8.91 -11.29
C ALA A 214 2.99 8.79 -9.95
N ALA A 215 2.19 9.81 -9.63
CA ALA A 215 1.27 9.76 -8.50
C ALA A 215 0.16 8.70 -8.74
N CYS A 216 -0.31 8.09 -7.66
CA CYS A 216 -1.43 7.16 -7.72
C CYS A 216 -2.46 7.44 -6.63
N LEU A 217 -3.69 7.01 -6.88
CA LEU A 217 -4.80 7.10 -5.94
C LEU A 217 -5.24 5.71 -5.53
N GLY A 218 -5.26 5.45 -4.23
CA GLY A 218 -5.87 4.25 -3.67
C GLY A 218 -7.25 4.55 -3.09
N MET A 219 -8.31 4.05 -3.71
CA MET A 219 -9.70 4.25 -3.27
C MET A 219 -10.23 3.00 -2.57
N THR A 220 -10.96 3.16 -1.47
CA THR A 220 -11.40 2.04 -0.63
C THR A 220 -12.90 1.82 -0.74
N PHE A 221 -13.29 0.60 -1.06
CA PHE A 221 -14.67 0.15 -1.20
C PHE A 221 -14.91 -1.03 -0.26
N SER A 222 -16.14 -1.19 0.23
CA SER A 222 -16.53 -2.31 1.10
C SER A 222 -17.51 -3.22 0.39
N TRP A 223 -17.44 -4.53 0.65
CA TRP A 223 -18.49 -5.47 0.26
C TRP A 223 -19.79 -5.28 1.04
N ASN A 224 -19.75 -4.57 2.17
CA ASN A 224 -20.86 -4.48 3.12
C ASN A 224 -21.55 -3.10 3.09
N SER A 225 -21.14 -2.18 2.21
CA SER A 225 -21.74 -0.85 2.12
C SER A 225 -21.57 -0.24 0.72
N PRO A 226 -22.55 0.56 0.25
CA PRO A 226 -22.59 1.04 -1.13
C PRO A 226 -21.62 2.19 -1.45
N GLY A 227 -20.97 2.81 -0.45
CA GLY A 227 -20.14 4.00 -0.64
C GLY A 227 -18.63 3.71 -0.71
N MET A 228 -17.89 4.61 -1.37
CA MET A 228 -16.45 4.72 -1.18
C MET A 228 -16.14 5.27 0.22
N HIS A 229 -15.37 4.53 1.02
CA HIS A 229 -15.09 4.89 2.42
C HIS A 229 -14.03 5.98 2.56
N ARG A 230 -12.99 5.88 1.73
CA ARG A 230 -11.82 6.76 1.75
C ARG A 230 -11.10 6.67 0.42
N TRP A 231 -10.25 7.65 0.16
CA TRP A 231 -9.21 7.57 -0.85
C TRP A 231 -7.88 8.06 -0.28
N SER A 232 -6.78 7.75 -0.96
CA SER A 232 -5.46 8.20 -0.56
C SER A 232 -4.63 8.56 -1.78
N LEU A 233 -4.06 9.76 -1.79
CA LEU A 233 -3.11 10.21 -2.80
C LEU A 233 -1.69 9.85 -2.35
N TYR A 234 -0.96 9.14 -3.20
CA TYR A 234 0.36 8.62 -2.89
C TYR A 234 1.46 9.46 -3.56
N GLY A 235 2.40 9.91 -2.76
CA GLY A 235 3.73 10.33 -3.20
C GLY A 235 4.69 9.16 -3.07
N LEU A 236 5.29 8.73 -4.18
CA LEU A 236 6.23 7.62 -4.22
C LEU A 236 7.67 8.14 -4.17
N ASN A 237 8.52 7.45 -3.40
CA ASN A 237 9.94 7.79 -3.22
C ASN A 237 10.18 9.27 -2.84
N VAL A 238 9.38 9.78 -1.90
CA VAL A 238 9.47 11.16 -1.41
C VAL A 238 10.73 11.30 -0.55
N PRO A 239 11.56 12.35 -0.76
CA PRO A 239 12.89 12.46 -0.16
C PRO A 239 12.87 12.88 1.33
N TYR A 240 12.04 12.25 2.16
CA TYR A 240 11.97 12.53 3.61
C TYR A 240 13.26 12.18 4.37
N LEU A 241 14.16 11.40 3.77
CA LEU A 241 15.46 11.06 4.34
C LEU A 241 16.57 12.04 3.94
N ASP A 242 16.31 12.93 2.97
CA ASP A 242 17.23 14.01 2.61
C ASP A 242 17.03 15.21 3.56
N PRO A 243 18.05 15.58 4.36
CA PRO A 243 17.98 16.73 5.25
C PRO A 243 17.66 18.05 4.54
N GLN A 244 18.01 18.19 3.25
CA GLN A 244 17.78 19.39 2.46
C GLN A 244 16.34 19.49 1.94
N ALA A 245 15.69 18.34 1.72
CA ALA A 245 14.31 18.29 1.22
C ALA A 245 13.26 18.61 2.29
N GLY A 246 13.59 18.51 3.58
CA GLY A 246 12.63 18.69 4.68
C GLY A 246 11.90 20.05 4.70
N ARG A 247 12.45 21.09 4.05
CA ARG A 247 11.81 22.42 3.95
C ARG A 247 10.75 22.53 2.85
N SER A 248 10.80 21.66 1.84
CA SER A 248 9.88 21.65 0.70
C SER A 248 8.81 20.56 0.79
N LEU A 249 8.92 19.65 1.76
CA LEU A 249 7.95 18.58 2.00
C LEU A 249 6.93 18.94 3.09
N PRO A 250 5.72 18.35 3.06
CA PRO A 250 4.78 18.45 4.17
C PRO A 250 5.38 17.92 5.47
N ALA A 251 5.08 18.57 6.60
CA ALA A 251 5.52 18.08 7.89
C ALA A 251 4.85 16.72 8.21
N LEU A 252 5.65 15.73 8.60
CA LEU A 252 5.13 14.46 9.08
C LEU A 252 4.56 14.61 10.50
N PRO A 253 3.37 14.06 10.79
CA PRO A 253 2.88 13.90 12.15
C PRO A 253 3.90 13.19 13.05
N GLU A 254 3.91 13.50 14.35
CA GLU A 254 4.97 13.04 15.26
C GLU A 254 5.16 11.52 15.25
N ARG A 255 4.06 10.76 15.24
CA ARG A 255 4.11 9.29 15.12
C ARG A 255 4.87 8.82 13.87
N LEU A 256 4.67 9.48 12.74
CA LEU A 256 5.35 9.15 11.49
C LEU A 256 6.81 9.62 11.46
N ARG A 257 7.15 10.72 12.16
CA ARG A 257 8.55 11.11 12.38
C ARG A 257 9.28 10.06 13.21
N ILE A 258 8.66 9.57 14.28
CA ILE A 258 9.21 8.49 15.11
C ILE A 258 9.40 7.23 14.26
N PHE A 259 8.37 6.81 13.51
CA PHE A 259 8.45 5.69 12.59
C PHE A 259 9.61 5.83 11.59
N LEU A 260 9.73 6.97 10.91
CA LEU A 260 10.77 7.20 9.91
C LEU A 260 12.18 7.05 10.51
N LYS A 261 12.37 7.58 11.72
CA LYS A 261 13.64 7.57 12.44
C LYS A 261 13.99 6.20 13.02
N GLN A 262 13.02 5.51 13.61
CA GLN A 262 13.25 4.28 14.39
C GLN A 262 13.11 3.00 13.57
N SER A 263 12.34 3.02 12.47
CA SER A 263 12.18 1.84 11.63
C SER A 263 13.48 1.51 10.90
N PRO A 264 13.99 0.28 11.00
CA PRO A 264 15.25 -0.11 10.39
C PRO A 264 15.14 -0.24 8.87
N THR A 265 16.30 -0.28 8.22
CA THR A 265 16.45 -0.61 6.80
C THR A 265 17.79 -1.30 6.58
N LEU A 266 17.76 -2.41 5.85
CA LEU A 266 18.92 -3.06 5.26
C LEU A 266 19.31 -2.40 3.95
N SER A 267 18.37 -1.78 3.23
CA SER A 267 18.66 -1.18 1.93
C SER A 267 19.71 -0.08 2.02
N THR A 268 20.67 -0.10 1.09
CA THR A 268 21.74 0.91 0.98
C THR A 268 21.16 2.27 0.59
N ASP A 269 20.10 2.24 -0.20
CA ASP A 269 19.28 3.37 -0.61
C ASP A 269 17.81 3.17 -0.21
N PRO A 270 17.41 3.60 1.00
CA PRO A 270 16.06 3.42 1.46
C PRO A 270 15.06 4.34 0.74
N GLN A 271 13.93 3.76 0.34
CA GLN A 271 12.81 4.46 -0.29
C GLN A 271 11.72 4.76 0.75
N VAL A 272 11.08 5.92 0.61
CA VAL A 272 9.95 6.33 1.45
C VAL A 272 8.75 6.69 0.59
N ASN A 273 7.62 6.04 0.83
CA ASN A 273 6.34 6.43 0.24
C ASN A 273 5.48 7.12 1.30
N VAL A 274 4.70 8.10 0.89
CA VAL A 274 3.72 8.79 1.72
C VAL A 274 2.36 8.71 1.06
N ALA A 275 1.31 8.56 1.85
CA ALA A 275 -0.05 8.67 1.34
C ALA A 275 -0.90 9.57 2.24
N TRP A 276 -1.56 10.55 1.66
CA TRP A 276 -2.51 11.41 2.36
C TRP A 276 -3.91 10.87 2.12
N SER A 277 -4.58 10.44 3.19
CA SER A 277 -5.87 9.76 3.14
C SER A 277 -6.99 10.68 3.59
N PHE A 278 -8.06 10.70 2.81
CA PHE A 278 -9.25 11.52 3.02
C PHE A 278 -10.53 10.67 2.87
N GLY A 279 -11.64 11.17 3.39
CA GLY A 279 -12.96 10.55 3.34
C GLY A 279 -13.86 11.13 4.42
N ALA A 280 -14.98 10.48 4.71
CA ALA A 280 -15.92 10.92 5.75
C ALA A 280 -15.33 10.87 7.18
N ALA A 281 -14.29 10.07 7.40
CA ALA A 281 -13.54 10.04 8.65
C ALA A 281 -12.37 11.03 8.62
N ALA A 282 -11.89 11.42 9.81
CA ALA A 282 -10.77 12.36 9.93
C ALA A 282 -9.55 11.95 9.07
N PRO A 283 -8.92 12.94 8.40
CA PRO A 283 -7.79 12.69 7.51
C PRO A 283 -6.62 12.10 8.28
N TYR A 284 -5.79 11.33 7.58
CA TYR A 284 -4.60 10.75 8.16
C TYR A 284 -3.54 10.47 7.10
N THR A 285 -2.29 10.38 7.53
CA THR A 285 -1.16 10.11 6.65
C THR A 285 -0.69 8.67 6.85
N LYS A 286 -0.20 8.05 5.79
CA LYS A 286 0.51 6.76 5.82
C LYS A 286 1.95 7.00 5.42
N LEU A 287 2.87 6.27 6.03
CA LEU A 287 4.27 6.24 5.60
C LEU A 287 4.69 4.80 5.39
N GLU A 288 5.35 4.53 4.28
CA GLU A 288 5.99 3.25 3.97
C GLU A 288 7.50 3.50 3.82
N LYS A 289 8.33 2.62 4.39
CA LYS A 289 9.79 2.69 4.29
C LYS A 289 10.29 1.33 3.84
N SER A 290 11.16 1.29 2.84
CA SER A 290 11.83 0.04 2.46
C SER A 290 12.63 -0.53 3.64
N TYR A 291 12.53 -1.84 3.83
CA TYR A 291 13.34 -2.57 4.79
C TYR A 291 14.47 -3.32 4.09
N ALA A 292 14.17 -4.15 3.11
CA ALA A 292 15.16 -4.92 2.37
C ALA A 292 14.79 -4.94 0.89
N ARG A 293 15.82 -4.92 0.04
CA ARG A 293 15.79 -4.77 -1.42
C ARG A 293 15.02 -3.53 -1.86
N ALA A 294 15.61 -2.71 -2.72
CA ALA A 294 14.91 -1.55 -3.28
C ALA A 294 13.94 -1.99 -4.39
N LEU A 295 12.79 -1.31 -4.54
CA LEU A 295 11.98 -1.44 -5.75
C LEU A 295 12.77 -0.82 -6.92
N PRO A 296 13.11 -1.58 -7.97
CA PRO A 296 13.86 -1.05 -9.12
C PRO A 296 13.12 0.07 -9.86
N ALA A 297 11.79 0.09 -9.81
CA ALA A 297 10.93 0.93 -10.65
C ALA A 297 10.85 2.41 -10.24
N ALA A 298 11.03 2.78 -8.96
CA ALA A 298 10.69 4.13 -8.51
C ALA A 298 11.73 5.22 -8.88
N ARG A 299 12.92 4.83 -9.35
CA ARG A 299 14.00 5.76 -9.75
C ARG A 299 14.04 6.04 -11.26
N ALA A 300 13.52 5.15 -12.09
CA ALA A 300 13.55 5.31 -13.54
C ALA A 300 12.42 6.23 -14.02
N ARG A 301 12.67 7.55 -14.05
CA ARG A 301 11.97 8.55 -14.88
C ARG A 301 10.45 8.34 -15.06
N GLY A 302 9.69 8.35 -13.96
CA GLY A 302 8.24 8.57 -14.03
C GLY A 302 7.38 7.40 -14.53
N SER A 303 7.86 6.15 -14.49
CA SER A 303 6.99 4.99 -14.72
C SER A 303 6.78 4.17 -13.44
N ILE A 304 5.51 4.05 -13.01
CA ILE A 304 5.05 3.07 -11.99
C ILE A 304 5.29 1.61 -12.47
N LEU A 305 5.56 1.41 -13.75
CA LEU A 305 5.48 0.12 -14.43
C LEU A 305 6.86 -0.37 -14.86
N TYR A 306 7.57 -1.02 -13.96
CA TYR A 306 8.51 -2.10 -14.31
C TYR A 306 8.63 -3.04 -13.12
N LEU A 307 7.77 -4.05 -13.06
CA LEU A 307 8.13 -5.32 -12.43
C LEU A 307 8.16 -6.37 -13.54
N PRO A 308 9.12 -7.31 -13.47
CA PRO A 308 9.46 -8.17 -14.59
C PRO A 308 8.26 -9.01 -15.02
N SER A 309 8.09 -9.09 -16.34
CA SER A 309 7.35 -10.14 -17.03
C SER A 309 7.87 -11.52 -16.67
#